data_AF-V5RHH6-F1
#
_entry.id   AF-V5RHH6-F1
#
_cell.length_a   1.000
_cell.length_b   1.000
_cell.length_c   1.000
_cell.angle_alpha   90.00
_cell.angle_beta   90.00
_cell.angle_gamma   90.00
#
_symmetry.space_group_name_H-M   'P 1'
#
loop_
_entity.id
_entity.type
_entity.pdbx_description
1 polymer ?
#
loop_
_entity_poly.entity_id
_entity_poly.type
_entity_poly.pdbx_seq_one_letter_code
_entity_poly.pdbx_strand_id
1 'polypeptide(L)'
;MEVCFYCKEIIQENSAFITDLFGENDCLKKYHVDCHQERTNIYKYNEKLNEVEVKNVTKKAKLVNIIYISLAIIFFIEIISIVIILVLKHS
;
A
#
# COMPACT_ATOMS: atom_id res chain seq x y z
N MET A 1 -30.86 10.19 -23.06
CA MET A 1 -29.46 10.27 -23.52
C MET A 1 -28.56 10.03 -22.32
N GLU A 2 -27.84 8.91 -22.30
CA GLU A 2 -27.01 8.51 -21.17
C GLU A 2 -25.53 8.73 -21.52
N VAL A 3 -24.71 9.09 -20.53
CA VAL A 3 -23.32 9.47 -20.75
C VAL A 3 -22.40 8.46 -20.06
N CYS A 4 -21.39 7.99 -20.78
CA CYS A 4 -20.35 7.13 -20.23
C CYS A 4 -19.58 7.88 -19.14
N PHE A 5 -19.51 7.30 -17.94
CA PHE A 5 -18.84 7.93 -16.81
C PHE A 5 -17.33 8.08 -17.01
N TYR A 6 -16.70 7.18 -17.78
CA TYR A 6 -15.26 7.21 -18.05
C TYR A 6 -14.87 8.24 -19.12
N CYS A 7 -15.32 8.05 -20.37
CA CYS A 7 -14.92 8.93 -21.48
C CYS A 7 -15.77 10.20 -21.64
N LYS A 8 -16.87 10.35 -20.88
CA LYS A 8 -17.82 11.48 -20.96
C LYS A 8 -18.56 11.64 -22.29
N GLU A 9 -18.45 10.65 -23.16
CA GLU A 9 -19.21 10.59 -24.42
C GLU A 9 -20.60 9.97 -24.22
N ILE A 10 -21.49 10.24 -25.17
CA ILE A 10 -22.85 9.73 -25.16
C ILE A 10 -22.87 8.25 -25.55
N ILE A 11 -23.58 7.44 -24.75
CA ILE A 11 -23.92 6.06 -25.08
C ILE A 11 -25.11 6.10 -26.04
N GLN A 12 -24.93 5.54 -27.24
CA GLN A 12 -26.01 5.44 -28.22
C GLN A 12 -27.11 4.50 -27.72
N GLU A 13 -28.38 4.79 -28.00
CA GLU A 13 -29.53 4.03 -27.48
C GLU A 13 -29.51 2.54 -27.81
N ASN A 14 -28.86 2.15 -28.91
CA ASN A 14 -28.75 0.76 -29.36
C ASN A 14 -27.38 0.13 -29.08
N SER A 15 -26.49 0.83 -28.36
CA SER A 15 -25.16 0.32 -28.03
C SER A 15 -25.17 -0.42 -26.69
N ALA A 16 -24.37 -1.48 -26.60
CA ALA A 16 -24.19 -2.22 -25.35
C ALA A 16 -23.47 -1.34 -24.32
N PHE A 17 -23.93 -1.38 -23.07
CA PHE A 17 -23.34 -0.65 -21.95
C PHE A 17 -23.30 -1.50 -20.69
N ILE A 18 -22.41 -1.13 -19.76
CA ILE A 18 -22.26 -1.76 -18.45
C ILE A 18 -22.67 -0.76 -17.38
N THR A 19 -23.43 -1.22 -16.38
CA THR A 19 -23.75 -0.43 -15.19
C THR A 19 -23.00 -1.02 -14.01
N ASP A 20 -22.25 -0.18 -13.31
CA ASP A 20 -21.38 -0.61 -12.20
C ASP A 20 -21.50 0.37 -11.02
N LEU A 21 -21.38 -0.14 -9.81
CA LEU A 21 -21.40 0.67 -8.59
C LEU A 21 -20.03 1.35 -8.43
N PHE A 22 -20.03 2.67 -8.25
CA PHE A 22 -18.79 3.43 -8.08
C PHE A 22 -18.71 4.10 -6.71
N GLY A 23 -17.76 3.66 -5.88
CA GLY A 23 -17.45 4.22 -4.57
C GLY A 23 -18.37 3.74 -3.45
N GLU A 24 -18.14 4.24 -2.23
CA GLU A 24 -18.91 3.90 -1.03
C GLU A 24 -20.35 4.43 -1.03
N ASN A 25 -20.67 5.38 -1.93
CA ASN A 25 -21.99 6.01 -2.02
C ASN A 25 -22.98 5.27 -2.92
N ASP A 26 -22.70 4.01 -3.29
CA ASP A 26 -23.57 3.13 -4.10
C ASP A 26 -24.17 3.81 -5.35
N CYS A 27 -23.43 4.72 -5.98
CA CYS A 27 -23.90 5.40 -7.17
C CYS A 27 -23.70 4.50 -8.39
N LEU A 28 -24.81 4.05 -8.99
CA LEU A 28 -24.80 3.33 -10.27
C LEU A 28 -24.30 4.27 -11.38
N LYS A 29 -23.19 3.89 -12.03
CA LYS A 29 -22.59 4.60 -13.16
C LYS A 29 -22.64 3.73 -14.41
N LYS A 30 -22.87 4.37 -15.56
CA LYS A 30 -22.94 3.70 -16.86
C LYS A 30 -21.64 3.91 -17.64
N TYR A 31 -21.23 2.88 -18.37
CA TYR A 31 -19.98 2.85 -19.12
C TYR A 31 -20.20 2.18 -20.47
N HIS A 32 -19.43 2.60 -21.49
CA HIS A 32 -19.18 1.74 -22.64
C HIS A 32 -18.47 0.46 -22.18
N VAL A 33 -18.73 -0.64 -22.87
CA VAL A 33 -18.12 -1.95 -22.57
C VAL A 33 -16.59 -1.84 -22.55
N ASP A 34 -16.01 -1.23 -23.57
CA ASP A 34 -14.55 -1.07 -23.69
C ASP A 34 -13.98 -0.19 -22.57
N CYS A 35 -14.66 0.91 -22.25
CA CYS A 35 -14.24 1.82 -21.17
C CYS A 35 -14.28 1.13 -19.79
N HIS A 36 -15.27 0.26 -19.55
CA HIS A 36 -15.35 -0.50 -18.30
C HIS A 36 -14.21 -1.51 -18.19
N GLN A 37 -13.87 -2.18 -19.30
CA GLN A 37 -12.77 -3.14 -19.35
C GLN A 37 -11.42 -2.46 -19.15
N GLU A 38 -11.19 -1.31 -19.79
CA GLU A 38 -9.98 -0.51 -19.63
C GLU A 38 -9.80 -0.05 -18.18
N ARG A 39 -10.87 0.51 -17.57
CA ARG A 39 -10.89 0.89 -16.16
C ARG A 39 -10.52 -0.30 -15.28
N THR A 40 -11.15 -1.47 -15.46
CA THR A 40 -10.89 -2.67 -14.67
C THR A 40 -9.43 -3.10 -14.73
N ASN A 41 -8.80 -2.99 -15.89
CA ASN A 41 -7.38 -3.31 -16.07
C ASN A 41 -6.48 -2.31 -15.33
N ILE A 42 -6.79 -1.01 -15.38
CA ILE A 42 -6.06 0.03 -14.64
C ILE A 42 -6.14 -0.24 -13.13
N TYR A 43 -7.33 -0.57 -12.60
CA TYR A 43 -7.47 -0.91 -11.17
C TYR A 43 -6.61 -2.11 -10.77
N LYS A 44 -6.65 -3.21 -11.53
CA LYS A 44 -5.83 -4.40 -11.26
C LYS A 44 -4.33 -4.11 -11.31
N TYR A 45 -3.90 -3.21 -12.20
CA TYR A 45 -2.50 -2.79 -12.29
C TYR A 45 -2.08 -1.97 -11.06
N ASN A 46 -2.88 -0.98 -10.67
CA ASN A 46 -2.61 -0.13 -9.52
C ASN A 46 -2.65 -0.90 -8.20
N GLU A 47 -3.54 -1.88 -8.06
CA GLU A 47 -3.60 -2.77 -6.90
C GLU A 47 -2.29 -3.56 -6.73
N LYS A 48 -1.75 -4.11 -7.83
CA LYS A 48 -0.45 -4.80 -7.81
C LYS A 48 0.70 -3.87 -7.45
N LEU A 49 0.70 -2.64 -7.94
CA LEU A 49 1.73 -1.65 -7.57
C LEU A 49 1.67 -1.32 -6.08
N ASN A 50 0.49 -1.04 -5.55
CA ASN A 50 0.29 -0.76 -4.13
C ASN A 50 0.73 -1.94 -3.26
N GLU A 51 0.42 -3.18 -3.64
CA GLU A 51 0.91 -4.35 -2.91
C GLU A 51 2.44 -4.40 -2.84
N VAL A 52 3.13 -4.10 -3.93
CA VAL A 52 4.60 -4.10 -4.00
C VAL A 52 5.17 -2.98 -3.13
N GLU A 53 4.59 -1.79 -3.18
CA GLU A 53 5.02 -0.65 -2.36
C GLU A 53 4.81 -0.91 -0.87
N VAL A 54 3.64 -1.39 -0.46
CA VAL A 54 3.33 -1.74 0.94
C VAL A 54 4.28 -2.83 1.44
N LYS A 55 4.55 -3.86 0.62
CA LYS A 55 5.54 -4.92 0.96
C LYS A 55 6.94 -4.32 1.17
N ASN A 56 7.35 -3.36 0.35
CA ASN A 56 8.67 -2.71 0.45
C ASN A 56 8.78 -1.80 1.67
N VAL A 57 7.74 -1.01 1.96
CA VAL A 57 7.69 -0.16 3.17
C VAL A 57 7.76 -1.01 4.44
N THR A 58 6.99 -2.11 4.49
CA THR A 58 6.99 -3.02 5.63
C THR A 58 8.35 -3.69 5.84
N LYS A 59 9.02 -4.09 4.75
CA LYS A 59 10.39 -4.65 4.82
C LYS A 59 11.40 -3.64 5.36
N LYS A 60 11.37 -2.40 4.88
CA LYS A 60 12.25 -1.33 5.38
C LYS A 60 12.00 -1.06 6.86
N ALA A 61 10.75 -0.98 7.30
CA ALA A 61 10.42 -0.79 8.72
C ALA A 61 10.93 -1.93 9.61
N LYS A 62 10.81 -3.19 9.16
CA LYS A 62 11.37 -4.35 9.88
C LYS A 62 12.89 -4.27 10.00
N LEU A 63 13.59 -3.88 8.93
CA LEU A 63 15.05 -3.75 8.93
C LEU A 63 15.51 -2.66 9.91
N VAL A 64 14.84 -1.50 9.90
CA VAL A 64 15.14 -0.40 10.83
C VAL A 64 14.94 -0.83 12.28
N ASN A 65 13.85 -1.56 12.59
CA ASN A 65 13.63 -2.08 13.93
C ASN A 65 14.72 -3.06 14.39
N ILE A 66 15.17 -3.96 13.50
CA ILE A 66 16.25 -4.90 13.84
C ILE A 66 17.53 -4.14 14.18
N ILE A 67 17.92 -3.14 13.38
CA ILE A 67 19.12 -2.33 13.64
C ILE A 67 19.01 -1.63 15.01
N TYR A 68 17.86 -1.05 15.32
CA TYR A 68 17.65 -0.36 16.59
C TYR A 68 17.76 -1.29 17.80
N ILE A 69 17.16 -2.49 17.70
CA ILE A 69 17.26 -3.53 18.74
C ILE A 69 18.73 -3.97 18.91
N SER A 70 19.45 -4.20 17.81
CA SER A 70 20.86 -4.59 17.87
C SER A 70 21.73 -3.53 18.56
N LEU A 71 21.52 -2.25 18.26
CA LEU A 71 22.25 -1.16 18.91
C LEU A 71 21.96 -1.08 20.42
N ALA A 72 20.70 -1.28 20.83
CA ALA A 72 20.34 -1.29 22.24
C ALA A 72 21.02 -2.43 23.01
N ILE A 73 21.14 -3.61 22.41
CA ILE A 73 21.83 -4.76 23.01
C ILE A 73 23.32 -4.48 23.19
N ILE A 74 23.99 -3.92 22.16
CA ILE A 74 25.41 -3.58 22.23
C ILE A 74 25.67 -2.58 23.37
N PHE A 75 24.84 -1.54 23.46
CA PHE A 75 24.95 -0.54 24.51
C PHE A 75 24.78 -1.15 25.92
N PHE A 76 23.85 -2.10 26.07
CA PHE A 76 23.65 -2.80 27.34
C PHE A 76 24.88 -3.64 27.74
N ILE A 77 25.51 -4.32 26.77
CA ILE A 77 26.75 -5.08 27.00
C ILE A 77 27.90 -4.16 27.41
N GLU A 78 28.01 -2.97 26.81
CA GLU A 78 29.02 -1.97 27.20
C GLU A 78 28.82 -1.52 28.65
N ILE A 79 27.58 -1.22 29.06
CA ILE A 79 27.28 -0.85 30.45
C ILE A 79 27.69 -1.96 31.41
N ILE A 80 27.31 -3.21 31.12
CA ILE A 80 27.70 -4.36 31.96
C ILE A 80 29.22 -4.47 32.07
N SER A 81 29.93 -4.30 30.95
CA SER A 81 31.39 -4.40 30.92
C SER A 81 32.05 -3.32 31.79
N ILE A 82 31.55 -2.08 31.72
CA ILE A 82 32.04 -0.98 32.58
C ILE A 82 31.80 -1.29 34.05
N VAL A 83 30.59 -1.79 34.40
CA VAL A 83 30.26 -2.16 35.78
C VAL A 83 31.20 -3.24 36.31
N ILE A 84 31.48 -4.29 35.52
CA ILE A 84 32.41 -5.36 35.90
C ILE A 84 33.82 -4.80 36.15
N ILE A 85 34.31 -3.93 35.25
CA ILE A 85 35.64 -3.31 35.40
C ILE A 85 35.71 -2.46 36.68
N LEU A 86 34.67 -1.68 36.98
CA LEU A 86 34.61 -0.89 38.22
C LEU A 86 34.61 -1.76 39.47
N VAL A 87 33.87 -2.87 39.47
CA VAL A 87 33.85 -3.83 40.59
C VAL A 87 35.23 -4.48 40.79
N LEU A 88 35.88 -4.95 39.71
CA LEU A 88 37.21 -5.56 39.79
C LEU A 88 38.29 -4.56 40.24
N LYS A 89 38.15 -3.28 39.90
CA LYS A 89 39.11 -2.23 40.29
C LYS A 89 39.00 -1.83 41.76
N HIS A 90 37.82 -2.01 42.38
CA HIS A 90 37.54 -1.62 43.77
C HIS A 90 37.69 -2.75 44.79
N SER A 91 37.87 -4.00 44.35
CA SER A 91 38.16 -5.16 45.19
C SER A 91 39.66 -5.39 45.35
#